data_AF-A0A8T4T8E4-F1
#
_entry.id   AF-A0A8T4T8E4-F1
#
_cell.length_a   1.000
_cell.length_b   1.000
_cell.length_c   1.000
_cell.angle_alpha   90.00
_cell.angle_beta   90.00
_cell.angle_gamma   90.00
#
_symmetry.space_group_name_H-M   'P 1'
#
loop_
_entity.id
_entity.type
_entity.pdbx_description
1 polymer ?
#
loop_
_entity_poly.entity_id
_entity_poly.type
_entity_poly.pdbx_seq_one_letter_code
_entity_poly.pdbx_strand_id
1 'polypeptide(L)'
;MTEIGRVYVKTAGRDAGKFCTIVDTLDNNFVMVDGQVRRKKCNLAHLEPLEKTVDVKKGASHADVVKAFEKIGLAIITTKPKTKKGNKPIHQRKQKEKQTKAPEKNPAKAAEKKVEKKPATKEAKK
;
A
#
# COMPACT_ATOMS: atom_id res chain seq x y z
N MET A 1 4.55 20.39 -7.22
CA MET A 1 5.14 19.81 -8.45
C MET A 1 6.16 18.77 -8.02
N THR A 2 5.99 17.52 -8.45
CA THR A 2 6.89 16.42 -8.08
C THR A 2 7.96 16.25 -9.14
N GLU A 3 9.16 16.74 -8.85
CA GLU A 3 10.33 16.54 -9.70
C GLU A 3 11.18 15.36 -9.23
N ILE A 4 11.71 14.62 -10.19
CA ILE A 4 12.75 13.61 -9.98
C ILE A 4 14.03 14.35 -9.58
N GLY A 5 14.77 13.82 -8.60
CA GLY A 5 15.99 14.46 -8.13
C GLY A 5 15.80 15.53 -7.04
N ARG A 6 14.58 16.07 -6.87
CA ARG A 6 14.31 16.99 -5.76
C ARG A 6 14.38 16.28 -4.39
N VAL A 7 14.94 16.96 -3.40
CA VAL A 7 15.04 16.44 -2.02
C VAL A 7 13.74 16.68 -1.27
N TYR A 8 13.33 15.68 -0.50
CA TYR A 8 12.16 15.70 0.37
C TYR A 8 12.53 15.21 1.77
N VAL A 9 11.81 15.67 2.77
CA VAL A 9 11.79 15.06 4.09
C VAL A 9 10.56 14.19 4.23
N LYS A 10 10.74 13.00 4.79
CA LYS A 10 9.60 12.14 5.13
C LYS A 10 8.99 12.60 6.45
N THR A 11 7.72 12.98 6.44
CA THR A 11 7.04 13.48 7.65
C THR A 11 6.52 12.35 8.54
N ALA A 12 6.11 11.21 7.95
CA ALA A 12 5.44 10.13 8.66
C ALA A 12 6.03 8.72 8.43
N GLY A 13 5.87 7.86 9.44
CA GLY A 13 6.19 6.43 9.41
C GLY A 13 7.59 6.06 9.94
N ARG A 14 8.05 4.84 9.61
CA ARG A 14 9.31 4.25 10.13
C ARG A 14 10.58 5.09 9.85
N ASP A 15 10.55 5.88 8.79
CA ASP A 15 11.69 6.67 8.34
C ASP A 15 11.37 8.18 8.41
N ALA A 16 10.48 8.58 9.31
CA ALA A 16 10.16 9.99 9.54
C ALA A 16 11.41 10.79 9.96
N GLY A 17 11.48 12.05 9.54
CA GLY A 17 12.59 12.98 9.79
C GLY A 17 13.85 12.72 8.94
N LYS A 18 13.82 11.75 8.03
CA LYS A 18 14.96 11.46 7.13
C LYS A 18 14.79 12.11 5.78
N PHE A 19 15.93 12.45 5.16
CA PHE A 19 16.00 12.99 3.82
C PHE A 19 15.91 11.89 2.76
N CYS A 20 15.23 12.20 1.68
CA CYS A 20 14.98 11.29 0.58
C CYS A 20 14.87 12.04 -0.75
N THR A 21 15.16 11.35 -1.85
CA THR A 21 14.99 11.88 -3.20
C THR A 21 14.10 10.95 -4.00
N ILE A 22 13.26 11.52 -4.86
CA ILE A 22 12.40 10.76 -5.77
C ILE A 22 13.25 10.22 -6.92
N VAL A 23 13.24 8.90 -7.10
CA VAL A 23 13.95 8.20 -8.19
C VAL A 23 13.03 7.96 -9.37
N ASP A 24 11.75 7.67 -9.10
CA ASP A 24 10.76 7.40 -10.12
C ASP A 24 9.36 7.76 -9.63
N THR A 25 8.51 8.17 -10.57
CA THR A 25 7.09 8.46 -10.34
C THR A 25 6.28 7.29 -10.87
N LEU A 26 5.59 6.58 -9.97
CA LEU A 26 4.84 5.37 -10.30
C LEU A 26 3.40 5.73 -10.71
N ASP A 27 2.71 6.43 -9.82
CA ASP A 27 1.29 6.80 -9.97
C ASP A 27 1.12 8.28 -9.59
N ASN A 28 -0.09 8.81 -9.73
CA ASN A 28 -0.42 10.19 -9.36
C ASN A 28 -0.08 10.53 -7.90
N ASN A 29 -0.25 9.56 -6.99
CA ASN A 29 -0.04 9.76 -5.56
C ASN A 29 1.21 9.04 -5.02
N PHE A 30 1.81 8.15 -5.81
CA PHE A 30 2.87 7.28 -5.32
C PHE A 30 4.17 7.46 -6.09
N VAL A 31 5.25 7.54 -5.33
CA VAL A 31 6.61 7.70 -5.83
C VAL A 31 7.55 6.66 -5.24
N MET A 32 8.58 6.31 -6.01
CA MET A 32 9.71 5.52 -5.54
C MET A 32 10.75 6.47 -4.95
N VAL A 33 11.01 6.35 -3.66
CA VAL A 33 11.96 7.18 -2.92
C VAL A 33 13.17 6.36 -2.51
N ASP A 34 14.35 6.99 -2.57
CA ASP A 34 15.62 6.43 -2.12
C ASP A 34 16.48 7.51 -1.43
N GLY A 35 17.52 7.10 -0.68
CA GLY A 35 18.43 8.00 0.05
C GLY A 35 18.72 7.49 1.46
N GLN A 36 18.51 8.33 2.48
CA GLN A 36 18.65 7.92 3.89
C GLN A 36 17.50 7.00 4.36
N VAL A 37 16.40 7.00 3.60
CA VAL A 37 15.30 6.06 3.67
C VAL A 37 15.61 4.77 2.93
N ARG A 38 14.96 3.68 3.34
CA ARG A 38 14.95 2.44 2.54
C ARG A 38 14.21 2.68 1.23
N ARG A 39 14.76 2.19 0.12
CA ARG A 39 14.11 2.20 -1.19
C ARG A 39 12.72 1.55 -1.11
N LYS A 40 11.66 2.35 -1.28
CA LYS A 40 10.27 1.90 -1.16
C LYS A 40 9.30 2.82 -1.90
N LYS A 41 8.14 2.27 -2.23
CA LYS A 41 6.97 3.04 -2.68
C LYS A 41 6.44 3.87 -1.51
N CYS A 42 6.27 5.17 -1.71
CA CYS A 42 5.72 6.11 -0.72
C CYS A 42 4.60 6.95 -1.33
N ASN A 43 3.62 7.29 -0.50
CA ASN A 43 2.63 8.30 -0.86
C ASN A 43 3.26 9.70 -0.76
N LEU A 44 2.93 10.58 -1.71
CA LEU A 44 3.33 11.99 -1.74
C LEU A 44 2.83 12.77 -0.53
N ALA A 45 1.68 12.39 0.05
CA ALA A 45 1.15 13.04 1.25
C ALA A 45 2.07 12.95 2.50
N HIS A 46 3.07 12.07 2.48
CA HIS A 46 4.06 11.92 3.56
C HIS A 46 5.42 12.55 3.25
N LEU A 47 5.52 13.30 2.16
CA LEU A 47 6.75 13.93 1.70
C LEU A 47 6.57 15.44 1.71
N GLU A 48 7.51 16.12 2.33
CA GLU A 48 7.58 17.58 2.32
C GLU A 48 8.76 18.02 1.43
N PRO A 49 8.53 18.85 0.40
CA PRO A 49 9.58 19.27 -0.52
C PRO A 49 10.56 20.21 0.17
N LEU A 50 11.86 20.01 -0.11
CA LEU A 50 12.90 20.97 0.21
C LEU A 50 13.30 21.79 -1.03
N GLU A 51 14.06 22.86 -0.81
CA GLU A 51 14.61 23.72 -1.87
C GLU A 51 15.82 23.11 -2.58
N LYS A 52 16.41 22.05 -2.01
CA LYS A 52 17.59 21.38 -2.56
C LYS A 52 17.19 20.41 -3.67
N THR A 53 17.95 20.42 -4.76
CA THR A 53 17.79 19.51 -5.89
C THR A 53 19.08 18.74 -6.13
N VAL A 54 18.94 17.50 -6.58
CA VAL A 54 20.02 16.58 -6.87
C VAL A 54 19.86 16.08 -8.29
N ASP A 55 20.91 16.15 -9.10
CA ASP A 55 20.89 15.56 -10.44
C ASP A 55 20.90 14.03 -10.36
N VAL A 56 19.71 13.44 -10.53
CA VAL A 56 19.51 11.99 -10.53
C VAL A 56 18.66 11.62 -11.75
N LYS A 57 19.11 10.64 -12.54
CA LYS A 57 18.34 10.12 -13.67
C LYS A 57 17.18 9.25 -13.19
N LYS A 58 16.11 9.18 -13.99
CA LYS A 58 14.98 8.28 -13.74
C LYS A 58 15.47 6.84 -13.59
N GLY A 59 15.10 6.18 -12.49
CA GLY A 59 15.46 4.78 -12.25
C GLY A 59 16.89 4.55 -11.75
N ALA A 60 17.59 5.57 -11.25
CA ALA A 60 18.96 5.45 -10.74
C ALA A 60 19.17 4.31 -9.73
N SER A 61 20.41 3.81 -9.70
CA SER A 61 20.83 2.79 -8.74
C SER A 61 21.01 3.40 -7.35
N HIS A 62 20.96 2.57 -6.31
CA HIS A 62 21.16 3.05 -4.94
C HIS A 62 22.55 3.69 -4.75
N ALA A 63 23.57 3.20 -5.45
CA ALA A 63 24.93 3.73 -5.38
C ALA A 63 25.02 5.16 -5.94
N ASP A 64 24.28 5.47 -7.00
CA ASP A 64 24.27 6.80 -7.59
C ASP A 64 23.59 7.80 -6.66
N VAL A 65 22.49 7.38 -6.03
CA VAL A 65 21.79 8.20 -5.02
C VAL A 65 22.71 8.47 -3.83
N VAL A 66 23.49 7.48 -3.39
CA VAL A 66 24.44 7.66 -2.27
C VAL A 66 25.48 8.72 -2.58
N LYS A 67 26.14 8.62 -3.73
CA LYS A 67 27.12 9.61 -4.18
C LYS A 67 26.52 11.01 -4.30
N ALA A 68 25.26 11.10 -4.72
CA ALA A 68 24.59 12.37 -4.92
C ALA A 68 24.21 13.05 -3.58
N PHE A 69 23.87 12.27 -2.55
CA PHE A 69 23.66 12.77 -1.18
C PHE A 69 24.95 13.18 -0.48
N GLU A 70 26.05 12.45 -0.71
CA GLU A 70 27.37 12.79 -0.19
C GLU A 70 27.83 14.19 -0.65
N LYS A 71 27.58 14.54 -1.92
CA LYS A 71 27.87 15.89 -2.46
C LYS A 71 27.15 17.02 -1.73
N ILE A 72 26.01 16.73 -1.11
CA ILE A 72 25.15 17.71 -0.41
C ILE A 72 25.46 17.73 1.09
N GLY A 73 26.37 16.87 1.55
CA GLY A 73 26.73 16.73 2.97
C GLY A 73 25.67 16.00 3.80
N LEU A 74 24.76 15.25 3.16
CA LEU A 74 23.75 14.45 3.86
C LEU A 74 24.25 13.02 4.01
N ALA A 75 24.66 12.65 5.22
CA ALA A 75 25.17 11.31 5.51
C ALA A 75 24.05 10.25 5.45
N ILE A 76 24.27 9.20 4.64
CA ILE A 76 23.35 8.07 4.55
C ILE A 76 23.66 7.05 5.64
N ILE A 77 22.63 6.70 6.41
CA ILE A 77 22.72 5.66 7.43
C ILE A 77 22.51 4.29 6.76
N THR A 78 23.58 3.64 6.34
CA THR A 78 23.55 2.24 5.87
C THR A 78 23.37 1.30 7.06
N THR A 79 22.11 1.06 7.43
CA THR A 79 21.79 0.08 8.47
C THR A 79 21.91 -1.33 7.89
N LYS A 80 22.88 -2.12 8.38
CA LYS A 80 23.03 -3.54 7.99
C LYS A 80 21.70 -4.29 8.18
N PRO A 81 21.23 -5.08 7.20
CA PRO A 81 20.02 -5.87 7.35
C PRO A 81 20.21 -6.88 8.49
N LYS A 82 19.30 -6.88 9.47
CA LYS A 82 19.30 -7.91 10.51
C LYS A 82 19.07 -9.26 9.83
N THR A 83 20.07 -10.14 9.87
CA THR A 83 19.94 -11.52 9.45
C THR A 83 18.80 -12.17 10.26
N LYS A 84 17.95 -12.95 9.58
CA LYS A 84 16.83 -13.63 10.23
C LYS A 84 17.41 -14.58 11.27
N LYS A 85 17.24 -14.29 12.57
CA LYS A 85 17.38 -15.32 13.61
C LYS A 85 16.39 -16.43 13.26
N GLY A 86 16.87 -17.67 13.23
CA GLY A 86 16.20 -18.85 12.68
C GLY A 86 14.79 -19.10 13.23
N ASN A 87 14.10 -20.06 12.61
CA ASN A 87 12.70 -20.42 12.83
C ASN A 87 12.30 -20.38 14.31
N LYS A 88 11.76 -19.22 14.73
CA LYS A 88 11.13 -19.09 16.04
C LYS A 88 9.80 -19.83 15.94
N PRO A 89 9.52 -20.83 16.80
CA PRO A 89 8.32 -21.63 16.68
C PRO A 89 7.09 -20.71 16.75
N ILE A 90 6.35 -20.65 15.65
CA ILE A 90 5.06 -19.96 15.60
C ILE A 90 4.13 -20.81 16.44
N HIS A 91 3.61 -20.26 17.55
CA HIS A 91 2.54 -20.91 18.29
C HIS A 91 1.36 -21.10 17.34
N GLN A 92 1.09 -22.35 16.96
CA GLN A 92 -0.08 -22.69 16.16
C GLN A 92 -1.31 -22.38 17.01
N ARG A 93 -2.00 -21.29 16.68
CA ARG A 93 -3.29 -20.96 17.29
C ARG A 93 -4.25 -22.10 16.97
N LYS A 94 -4.63 -22.89 17.98
CA LYS A 94 -5.69 -23.91 17.86
C LYS A 94 -6.91 -23.25 17.22
N GLN A 95 -7.29 -23.71 16.04
CA GLN A 95 -8.53 -23.32 15.41
C GLN A 95 -9.66 -23.84 16.31
N LYS A 96 -10.46 -22.92 16.85
CA LYS A 96 -11.72 -23.28 17.50
C LYS A 96 -12.65 -23.71 16.37
N GLU A 97 -13.03 -24.98 16.32
CA GLU A 97 -14.01 -25.49 15.37
C GLU A 97 -15.22 -24.56 15.37
N LYS A 98 -15.53 -23.98 14.22
CA LYS A 98 -16.81 -23.36 13.98
C LYS A 98 -17.83 -24.47 14.13
N GLN A 99 -18.62 -24.43 15.19
CA GLN A 99 -19.84 -25.21 15.28
C GLN A 99 -20.72 -24.80 14.10
N THR A 100 -20.77 -25.67 13.10
CA THR A 100 -21.83 -25.71 12.11
C THR A 100 -23.12 -26.06 12.85
N LYS A 101 -23.75 -25.07 13.48
CA LYS A 101 -25.17 -25.17 13.83
C LYS A 101 -25.93 -24.98 12.52
N ALA A 102 -26.37 -26.10 11.95
CA ALA A 102 -27.39 -26.12 10.92
C ALA A 102 -28.60 -25.28 11.38
N PRO A 103 -29.09 -24.31 10.59
CA PRO A 103 -30.44 -23.81 10.74
C PRO A 103 -31.36 -24.64 9.82
N GLU A 104 -31.97 -25.68 10.37
CA GLU A 104 -33.08 -26.36 9.69
C GLU A 104 -34.42 -25.80 10.21
N LYS A 105 -35.11 -25.10 9.29
CA LYS A 105 -36.58 -24.85 9.17
C LYS A 105 -37.31 -24.02 10.24
N ASN A 106 -37.82 -22.84 9.84
CA ASN A 106 -39.21 -22.78 9.34
C ASN A 106 -39.49 -21.52 8.47
N PRO A 107 -40.22 -21.64 7.35
CA PRO A 107 -40.45 -20.56 6.38
C PRO A 107 -41.81 -19.88 6.63
N ALA A 108 -41.82 -18.69 7.21
CA ALA A 108 -43.02 -17.88 7.35
C ALA A 108 -42.69 -16.39 7.42
N LYS A 109 -42.30 -15.80 6.27
CA LYS A 109 -42.39 -14.35 5.94
C LYS A 109 -41.78 -14.07 4.56
N ALA A 110 -42.43 -14.56 3.51
CA ALA A 110 -42.12 -14.15 2.14
C ALA A 110 -43.37 -14.13 1.22
N ALA A 111 -44.58 -14.15 1.80
CA ALA A 111 -45.83 -14.33 1.06
C ALA A 111 -46.73 -13.08 0.98
N GLU A 112 -46.31 -11.91 1.48
CA GLU A 112 -47.14 -10.69 1.46
C GLU A 112 -46.43 -9.53 0.77
N LYS A 113 -46.13 -9.65 -0.53
CA LYS A 113 -46.02 -8.46 -1.41
C LYS A 113 -46.14 -8.71 -2.92
N LYS A 114 -46.69 -9.84 -3.36
CA LYS A 114 -46.88 -10.12 -4.80
C LYS A 114 -48.21 -10.81 -5.09
N VAL A 115 -49.33 -10.19 -4.73
CA VAL A 115 -50.61 -10.41 -5.40
C VAL A 115 -51.40 -9.10 -5.38
N GLU A 116 -51.23 -8.27 -6.41
CA GLU A 116 -52.34 -7.47 -6.93
C GLU A 116 -52.00 -7.06 -8.36
N LYS A 117 -52.97 -7.27 -9.26
CA LYS A 117 -52.97 -7.09 -10.73
C LYS A 117 -52.57 -8.30 -11.58
N LYS A 118 -53.51 -9.26 -11.63
CA LYS A 118 -53.94 -9.95 -12.87
C LYS A 118 -55.33 -9.39 -13.24
N PRO A 119 -55.73 -9.32 -14.52
CA PRO A 119 -56.38 -10.47 -15.18
C PRO A 119 -55.89 -10.69 -16.64
N ALA A 120 -55.68 -11.93 -17.09
CA ALA A 120 -56.59 -12.77 -17.92
C ALA A 120 -56.76 -12.24 -19.35
N THR A 121 -56.26 -12.91 -20.41
CA THR A 121 -56.93 -14.01 -21.16
C THR A 121 -55.89 -14.89 -21.90
N LYS A 122 -55.96 -16.25 -21.86
CA LYS A 122 -56.55 -17.20 -22.87
C LYS A 122 -55.97 -16.98 -24.28
N GLU A 123 -55.35 -17.92 -25.02
CA GLU A 123 -55.65 -19.33 -25.35
C GLU A 123 -54.40 -19.93 -26.06
N ALA A 124 -53.96 -21.15 -25.75
CA ALA A 124 -54.26 -22.44 -26.40
C ALA A 124 -53.28 -22.85 -27.54
N LYS A 125 -52.87 -24.12 -27.45
CA LYS A 125 -52.07 -24.91 -28.43
C LYS A 125 -52.56 -24.75 -29.88
N LYS A 126 -51.62 -24.58 -30.81
CA LYS A 126 -51.36 -25.51 -31.92
C LYS A 126 -50.00 -25.21 -32.54
#